data_AF-A0A078FHN7-F1
#
_entry.id   AF-A0A078FHN7-F1
#
_cell.length_a   1.000
_cell.length_b   1.000
_cell.length_c   1.000
_cell.angle_alpha   90.00
_cell.angle_beta   90.00
_cell.angle_gamma   90.00
#
_symmetry.space_group_name_H-M   'P 1'
#
loop_
_entity.id
_entity.type
_entity.pdbx_description
1 polymer ?
#
loop_
_entity_poly.entity_id
_entity_poly.type
_entity_poly.pdbx_seq_one_letter_code
_entity_poly.pdbx_strand_id
1 'polypeptide(L)' 'MATIKMENDVSVTLTLFDSQAVALHKNLEDMHVDPKVIVATNINPKMVRGRLFLNATSGTHIYFDKETSAGEPCFYK' A
#
# COMPACT_ATOMS: atom_id res chain seq x y z
N MET A 1 4.28 6.45 7.58
CA MET A 1 5.05 5.89 6.45
C MET A 1 4.90 4.39 6.47
N ALA A 2 4.73 3.76 5.31
CA ALA A 2 4.68 2.31 5.17
C ALA A 2 5.73 1.85 4.15
N THR A 3 6.24 0.63 4.33
CA THR A 3 7.13 -0.02 3.37
C THR A 3 6.37 -1.12 2.69
N ILE A 4 6.27 -1.05 1.36
CA ILE A 4 5.62 -2.05 0.53
C ILE A 4 6.70 -2.93 -0.06
N LYS A 5 6.59 -4.24 0.16
CA LYS A 5 7.44 -5.22 -0.48
C LYS A 5 6.75 -5.72 -1.75
N MET A 6 7.38 -5.50 -2.89
CA MET A 6 6.91 -5.97 -4.19
C MET A 6 7.26 -7.46 -4.38
N GLU A 7 6.62 -8.12 -5.34
CA GLU A 7 6.85 -9.55 -5.63
C GLU A 7 8.31 -9.88 -5.99
N ASN A 8 9.01 -8.94 -6.64
CA ASN A 8 10.42 -9.06 -6.99
C ASN A 8 11.39 -8.68 -5.85
N ASP A 9 10.93 -8.75 -4.60
CA ASP A 9 11.65 -8.38 -3.37
C ASP A 9 12.10 -6.90 -3.29
N VAL A 10 11.69 -6.04 -4.23
CA VAL A 10 11.96 -4.60 -4.16
C VAL A 10 11.07 -3.94 -3.11
N SER A 11 11.68 -3.21 -2.19
CA SER A 11 10.97 -2.40 -1.20
C SER A 11 10.75 -0.97 -1.72
N VAL A 12 9.51 -0.51 -1.64
CA VAL A 12 9.11 0.85 -2.01
C VAL A 12 8.53 1.57 -0.78
N THR A 13 8.88 2.83 -0.61
CA THR A 13 8.36 3.65 0.50
C THR A 13 7.07 4.34 0.08
N LEU A 14 5.97 4.07 0.80
CA LEU A 14 4.72 4.81 0.72
C LEU A 14 4.65 5.84 1.85
N THR A 15 4.58 7.11 1.46
CA THR A 15 4.39 8.24 2.38
C THR A 15 2.92 8.63 2.41
N LEU A 16 2.32 8.58 3.59
CA LEU A 16 0.94 8.97 3.89
C LEU A 16 0.96 10.02 4.99
N PHE A 17 -0.02 10.92 4.95
CA PHE A 17 -0.14 12.04 5.89
C PHE A 17 -1.52 12.03 6.56
N ASP A 18 -1.59 12.68 7.71
CA ASP A 18 -2.83 13.00 8.43
C ASP A 18 -3.77 11.80 8.60
N SER A 19 -5.05 12.00 8.30
CA SER A 19 -6.12 11.01 8.47
C SER A 19 -5.90 9.75 7.63
N GLN A 20 -5.23 9.84 6.47
CA GLN A 20 -4.95 8.66 5.64
C GLN A 20 -3.96 7.72 6.33
N ALA A 21 -2.95 8.27 7.01
CA ALA A 21 -1.99 7.45 7.77
C ALA A 21 -2.68 6.73 8.95
N VAL A 22 -3.58 7.44 9.65
CA VAL A 22 -4.36 6.86 10.76
C VAL A 22 -5.32 5.78 10.25
N ALA A 23 -6.02 6.03 9.13
CA ALA A 23 -6.92 5.06 8.54
C ALA A 23 -6.19 3.79 8.09
N LEU A 24 -5.03 3.93 7.43
CA LEU A 24 -4.22 2.77 7.07
C LEU A 24 -3.81 1.95 8.30
N HIS A 25 -3.34 2.62 9.36
CA HIS A 25 -2.92 1.92 10.57
C HIS A 25 -4.06 1.13 11.22
N LYS A 26 -5.26 1.74 11.36
CA LYS A 26 -6.44 1.06 11.91
C LYS A 26 -6.86 -0.15 11.07
N ASN A 27 -6.92 0.02 9.75
CA ASN A 27 -7.26 -1.09 8.85
C ASN A 27 -6.29 -2.26 9.01
N LEU A 28 -4.99 -1.98 9.13
CA LEU A 28 -3.98 -3.03 9.36
C LEU A 28 -4.12 -3.70 10.73
N GLU A 29 -4.45 -2.94 11.78
CA GLU A 29 -4.71 -3.51 13.12
C GLU A 29 -5.96 -4.42 13.11
N ASP A 30 -7.04 -3.98 12.45
CA ASP A 30 -8.31 -4.69 12.37
C ASP A 30 -8.22 -5.99 11.54
N MET A 31 -7.33 -6.03 10.54
CA MET A 31 -7.16 -7.22 9.68
C MET A 31 -6.57 -8.41 10.45
N HIS A 32 -5.81 -8.19 11.53
CA HIS A 32 -5.11 -9.22 12.32
C HIS A 32 -4.21 -10.18 11.52
N VAL A 33 -3.99 -9.92 10.22
CA VAL A 33 -3.16 -10.68 9.30
C VAL A 33 -2.39 -9.71 8.40
N ASP A 34 -1.21 -10.11 7.95
CA ASP A 34 -0.44 -9.30 7.01
C ASP A 34 -1.14 -9.27 5.64
N PRO A 35 -1.52 -8.08 5.12
CA PRO A 35 -2.15 -7.98 3.81
C PRO A 35 -1.16 -8.34 2.71
N LYS A 36 -1.59 -9.19 1.77
CA LYS A 36 -0.72 -9.68 0.69
C LYS A 36 -0.68 -8.74 -0.52
N VAL A 37 -1.74 -7.96 -0.76
CA VAL A 37 -1.87 -7.05 -1.91
C VAL A 37 -2.44 -5.72 -1.45
N ILE A 38 -1.82 -4.63 -1.89
CA ILE A 38 -2.29 -3.26 -1.67
C ILE A 38 -2.38 -2.55 -3.02
N VAL A 39 -3.57 -2.13 -3.42
CA VAL A 39 -3.77 -1.26 -4.59
C VAL A 39 -3.89 0.17 -4.12
N ALA A 40 -2.94 1.01 -4.50
CA ALA A 40 -2.94 2.43 -4.20
C ALA A 40 -3.17 3.25 -5.48
N THR A 41 -4.25 4.02 -5.55
CA THR A 41 -4.58 4.87 -6.71
C THR A 41 -4.23 6.34 -6.44
N ASN A 42 -4.14 7.17 -7.49
CA ASN A 42 -3.87 8.61 -7.41
C ASN A 42 -2.63 8.94 -6.55
N ILE A 43 -1.57 8.16 -6.73
CA ILE A 43 -0.28 8.31 -6.05
C ILE A 43 0.64 9.21 -6.91
N ASN A 44 1.45 10.05 -6.26
CA ASN A 44 2.52 10.79 -6.91
C ASN A 44 3.86 10.03 -6.80
N PRO A 45 4.34 9.36 -7.87
CA PRO A 45 5.62 8.67 -7.85
C PRO A 45 6.78 9.67 -7.92
N LYS A 46 7.82 9.45 -7.10
CA LYS A 46 9.07 10.22 -7.14
C LYS A 46 10.29 9.32 -7.10
N MET A 47 11.24 9.60 -7.99
CA MET A 47 12.58 9.01 -7.92
C MET A 47 13.50 9.92 -7.10
N VAL A 48 14.10 9.39 -6.04
CA VAL A 48 15.06 10.09 -5.20
C VAL A 48 16.29 9.21 -5.02
N ARG A 49 17.45 9.65 -5.55
CA ARG A 49 18.73 8.91 -5.49
C ARG A 49 18.61 7.45 -5.94
N GLY A 50 17.88 7.22 -7.04
CA GLY A 50 17.67 5.88 -7.60
C GLY A 50 16.63 5.02 -6.88
N ARG A 51 15.94 5.54 -5.86
CA ARG A 51 14.87 4.85 -5.14
C ARG A 51 13.50 5.43 -5.48
N LEU A 52 12.52 4.57 -5.66
CA LEU A 52 11.12 4.97 -5.87
C LEU A 52 10.44 5.26 -4.53
N PHE A 53 9.81 6.42 -4.45
CA PHE A 53 8.94 6.84 -3.36
C PHE A 53 7.54 7.09 -3.93
N LEU A 54 6.54 6.58 -3.24
CA LEU A 54 5.13 6.76 -3.55
C LEU A 54 4.56 7.73 -2.53
N ASN A 55 4.16 8.93 -2.97
CA ASN A 55 3.56 9.92 -2.08
C ASN A 55 2.05 9.92 -2.27
N ALA A 56 1.32 9.68 -1.19
CA ALA A 56 -0.13 9.81 -1.18
C ALA A 56 -0.54 11.26 -1.46
N THR A 57 -1.64 11.40 -2.19
CA THR A 57 -2.31 12.66 -2.46
C THR A 57 -3.65 12.68 -1.73
N SER A 58 -4.35 13.81 -1.72
CA SER A 58 -5.71 13.89 -1.15
C SER A 58 -6.70 12.93 -1.83
N GLY A 59 -6.45 12.54 -3.08
CA GLY A 59 -7.27 11.59 -3.83
C GLY A 59 -6.82 10.13 -3.72
N THR A 60 -5.81 9.82 -2.91
CA THR A 60 -5.31 8.45 -2.76
C THR A 60 -6.34 7.56 -2.09
N HIS A 61 -6.61 6.41 -2.72
CA HIS A 61 -7.40 5.33 -2.15
C HIS A 61 -6.53 4.08 -2.05
N ILE A 62 -6.65 3.37 -0.93
CA ILE A 62 -5.94 2.13 -0.65
C ILE A 62 -6.98 1.01 -0.56
N TYR A 63 -6.79 -0.04 -1.36
CA TYR A 63 -7.61 -1.24 -1.33
C TYR A 63 -6.75 -2.44 -0.95
N PHE A 64 -7.29 -3.33 -0.12
CA PHE A 64 -6.63 -4.56 0.31
C PHE A 64 -7.04 -5.75 -0.56
N ASP A 65 -6.33 -6.86 -0.37
CA ASP A 65 -6.52 -8.13 -1.07
C ASP A 65 -7.99 -8.54 -1.19
N LYS A 66 -8.78 -8.49 -0.11
CA LYS A 66 -10.21 -8.89 -0.13
C LYS A 66 -11.14 -7.91 -0.84
N GLU A 67 -10.67 -6.71 -1.13
CA GLU A 67 -11.44 -5.64 -1.75
C GLU A 67 -11.20 -5.56 -3.27
N THR A 68 -10.29 -6.40 -3.81
CA THR A 68 -9.91 -6.35 -5.22
C THR A 68 -9.75 -7.76 -5.81
N SER A 69 -10.08 -7.93 -7.09
CA SER A 69 -9.81 -9.18 -7.81
C SER A 69 -8.31 -9.48 -7.96
N ALA A 70 -7.45 -8.47 -7.82
CA ALA A 70 -6.00 -8.66 -7.83
C ALA A 70 -5.49 -9.50 -6.65
N GLY A 71 -6.26 -9.56 -5.55
CA GLY A 71 -5.96 -10.42 -4.40
C GLY A 71 -6.37 -11.88 -4.57
N GLU A 72 -7.23 -12.21 -5.54
CA GLU A 72 -7.76 -13.56 -5.74
C GLU A 72 -6.67 -14.64 -5.84
N PRO A 73 -5.58 -14.46 -6.62
CA PRO A 73 -4.50 -15.44 -6.72
C PRO A 73 -3.77 -15.69 -5.38
N CYS A 74 -3.88 -14.78 -4.41
CA CYS A 74 -3.22 -14.88 -3.11
C CYS A 74 -4.04 -15.65 -2.05
N PHE A 75 -5.32 -15.95 -2.33
CA PHE A 75 -6.20 -16.72 -1.42
C PHE A 75 -6.13 -18.23 -1.63
N TYR A 76 -5.76 -18.68 -2.82
CA TYR A 76 -5.73 -20.09 -3.21
C TYR A 76 -4.31 -20.71 -3.17
N LYS A 77 -3.36 -20.05 -2.51
CA LYS A 77 -1.99 -20.55 -2.28
C LYS A 77 -1.85 -21.15 -0.88
#